data_AF-A0A8S0TXI4-F1
#
_entry.id   AF-A0A8S0TXI4-F1
#
_cell.length_a   1.000
_cell.length_b   1.000
_cell.length_c   1.000
_cell.angle_alpha   90.00
_cell.angle_beta   90.00
_cell.angle_gamma   90.00
#
_symmetry.space_group_name_H-M   'P 1'
#
loop_
_entity.id
_entity.type
_entity.pdbx_description
1 polymer ?
#
loop_
_entity_poly.entity_id
_entity_poly.type
_entity_poly.pdbx_seq_one_letter_code
_entity_poly.pdbx_strand_id
1 'polypeptide(L)'
;MGIFPPCSSLEMLEKLLGSVCGKTREEPKTEERKIRGTVLLMKKNVMEMTDVGASFLDRVHEIVGKGVTLQLISASHADPANGSRGKLGKEAYLEHWVTKFTSLSAKDDAMFNITFDWDESMGVPGAFIIRNHHHSQFYLKKVTLEDVPGHGQLQFVCNSWVYPAHRYKNDRVFFAYKTYLPCNTPEPLRAYREDELTNLRGDGSGTLKEWDRVYDYALYNDLGSPEKGQEYARPVLGDSKEFPYPRRGRTGREPNEKDPNSESQLPLLNLNIYVPRDERFSHVKFLDFIGYSFKSLGQVLIPEIEAVFDETINEFDNFQDVHKLYEGGIKLPDGHALKNTRECLPWESFKNLLHLDGGRPLQFPTPDIIKNDRTAWRTDEEFGREMLAGVNPVIIRRLQVKKLHTLFYSYPWNNYFSH
;
A
#
# COMPACT_ATOMS: atom_id res chain seq x y z
N MET A 1 -56.22 -60.99 -57.58
CA MET A 1 -54.81 -61.31 -57.31
C MET A 1 -54.07 -60.01 -57.06
N GLY A 2 -53.64 -59.79 -55.82
CA GLY A 2 -52.79 -58.66 -55.42
C GLY A 2 -51.99 -59.12 -54.21
N ILE A 3 -50.69 -59.28 -54.41
CA ILE A 3 -49.74 -59.98 -53.55
C ILE A 3 -49.29 -59.02 -52.43
N PHE A 4 -49.48 -59.42 -51.16
CA PHE A 4 -48.85 -58.77 -50.01
C PHE A 4 -47.39 -59.24 -49.90
N PRO A 5 -46.38 -58.36 -49.73
CA PRO A 5 -45.05 -58.79 -49.35
C PRO A 5 -44.97 -59.05 -47.83
N PRO A 6 -44.13 -59.99 -47.36
CA PRO A 6 -43.99 -60.32 -45.96
C PRO A 6 -43.15 -59.24 -45.25
N CYS A 7 -43.69 -58.71 -44.16
CA CYS A 7 -42.98 -57.86 -43.22
C CYS A 7 -41.85 -58.68 -42.57
N SER A 8 -40.60 -58.25 -42.69
CA SER A 8 -39.45 -59.00 -42.21
C SER A 8 -39.42 -59.01 -40.68
N SER A 9 -39.39 -60.21 -40.10
CA SER A 9 -39.28 -60.44 -38.65
C SER A 9 -37.91 -60.05 -38.07
N LEU A 10 -36.97 -59.58 -38.90
CA LEU A 10 -35.63 -59.16 -38.49
C LEU A 10 -35.61 -57.73 -37.90
N GLU A 11 -36.40 -56.80 -38.45
CA GLU A 11 -36.42 -55.40 -37.98
C GLU A 11 -37.07 -55.23 -36.59
N MET A 12 -38.01 -56.10 -36.24
CA MET A 12 -38.59 -56.12 -34.88
C MET A 12 -37.63 -56.72 -33.85
N LEU A 13 -36.78 -57.67 -34.25
CA LEU A 13 -35.83 -58.35 -33.36
C LEU A 13 -34.63 -57.44 -33.03
N GLU A 14 -34.17 -56.62 -33.97
CA GLU A 14 -33.15 -55.58 -33.71
C GLU A 14 -33.67 -54.48 -32.78
N LYS A 15 -34.95 -54.08 -32.91
CA LYS A 15 -35.58 -53.10 -32.00
C LYS A 15 -35.79 -53.64 -30.58
N LEU A 16 -36.06 -54.94 -30.42
CA LEU A 16 -36.20 -55.59 -29.11
C LEU A 16 -34.85 -55.87 -28.44
N LEU A 17 -33.82 -56.26 -29.19
CA LEU A 17 -32.46 -56.45 -28.66
C LEU A 17 -31.77 -55.13 -28.28
N GLY A 18 -32.16 -54.01 -28.91
CA GLY A 18 -31.72 -52.67 -28.51
C GLY A 18 -32.29 -52.18 -27.18
N SER A 19 -33.36 -52.80 -26.66
CA SER A 19 -34.05 -52.37 -25.43
C SER A 19 -33.64 -53.15 -24.16
N VAL A 20 -32.85 -54.22 -24.29
CA VAL A 20 -32.47 -55.13 -23.17
C VAL A 20 -30.97 -55.07 -22.83
N CYS A 21 -30.16 -54.42 -23.66
CA CYS A 21 -28.77 -54.14 -23.32
C CYS A 21 -28.65 -52.68 -22.87
N GLY A 22 -28.58 -52.46 -21.55
CA GLY A 22 -28.31 -51.16 -20.95
C GLY A 22 -27.00 -50.59 -21.46
N LYS A 23 -27.05 -49.85 -22.57
CA LYS A 23 -26.02 -48.89 -22.94
C LYS A 23 -26.17 -47.73 -21.98
N THR A 24 -25.40 -47.78 -20.90
CA THR A 24 -24.98 -46.57 -20.19
C THR A 24 -24.56 -45.58 -21.28
N ARG A 25 -25.31 -44.48 -21.41
CA ARG A 25 -24.80 -43.31 -22.12
C ARG A 25 -23.56 -42.90 -21.34
N GLU A 26 -22.40 -43.30 -21.81
CA GLU A 26 -21.17 -42.63 -21.44
C GLU A 26 -21.34 -41.20 -21.97
N GLU A 27 -21.69 -40.28 -21.07
CA GLU A 27 -21.37 -38.87 -21.29
C GLU A 27 -19.89 -38.81 -21.71
N PRO A 28 -19.53 -38.03 -22.72
CA PRO A 28 -18.13 -37.90 -23.09
C PRO A 28 -17.38 -37.46 -21.84
N LYS A 29 -16.49 -38.33 -21.34
CA LYS A 29 -15.54 -37.95 -20.29
C LYS A 29 -14.69 -36.85 -20.88
N THR A 30 -15.06 -35.60 -20.64
CA THR A 30 -14.19 -34.45 -20.87
C THR A 30 -12.91 -34.77 -20.10
N GLU A 31 -11.79 -34.93 -20.81
CA GLU A 31 -10.50 -35.13 -20.14
C GLU A 31 -10.30 -33.95 -19.20
N GLU A 32 -10.39 -34.18 -17.89
CA GLU A 32 -10.12 -33.16 -16.87
C GLU A 32 -8.63 -32.78 -16.96
N ARG A 33 -8.32 -31.79 -17.80
CA ARG A 33 -6.98 -31.22 -17.88
C ARG A 33 -6.72 -30.40 -16.64
N LYS A 34 -5.51 -30.57 -16.09
CA LYS A 34 -5.06 -29.90 -14.88
C LYS A 34 -4.05 -28.83 -15.25
N ILE A 35 -4.31 -27.59 -14.84
CA ILE A 35 -3.35 -26.50 -14.96
C ILE A 35 -2.52 -26.47 -13.68
N ARG A 36 -1.21 -26.56 -13.82
CA ARG A 36 -0.28 -26.41 -12.69
C ARG A 36 0.06 -24.95 -12.50
N GLY A 37 0.10 -24.52 -11.25
CA GLY A 37 0.45 -23.17 -10.87
C GLY A 37 1.50 -23.13 -9.78
N THR A 38 2.29 -22.06 -9.78
CA THR A 38 3.24 -21.72 -8.72
C THR A 38 2.87 -20.37 -8.12
N VAL A 39 2.67 -20.35 -6.81
CA VAL A 39 2.33 -19.17 -6.02
C VAL A 39 3.55 -18.76 -5.20
N LEU A 40 4.01 -17.52 -5.41
CA LEU A 40 5.10 -16.92 -4.67
C LEU A 40 4.54 -15.96 -3.62
N LEU A 41 4.84 -16.23 -2.35
CA LEU A 41 4.37 -15.42 -1.23
C LEU A 41 5.49 -15.18 -0.20
N MET A 42 5.29 -14.18 0.66
CA MET A 42 6.20 -13.83 1.74
C MET A 42 5.42 -13.77 3.06
N LYS A 43 6.01 -14.33 4.13
CA LYS A 43 5.44 -14.27 5.47
C LYS A 43 5.63 -12.88 6.08
N LYS A 44 4.68 -12.47 6.91
CA LYS A 44 4.82 -11.28 7.75
C LYS A 44 6.08 -11.43 8.64
N ASN A 45 6.97 -10.45 8.64
CA ASN A 45 8.24 -10.53 9.35
C ASN A 45 8.05 -10.58 10.88
N VAL A 46 8.72 -11.49 11.59
CA VAL A 46 8.71 -11.59 13.07
C VAL A 46 9.45 -10.43 13.75
N MET A 47 10.19 -9.61 12.99
CA MET A 47 10.69 -8.32 13.49
C MET A 47 9.58 -7.25 13.59
N GLU A 48 8.34 -7.60 13.23
CA GLU A 48 7.14 -6.82 13.49
C GLU A 48 6.58 -7.17 14.89
N MET A 49 7.02 -6.36 15.87
CA MET A 49 6.45 -6.16 17.21
C MET A 49 6.71 -7.19 18.32
N THR A 50 6.70 -6.61 19.52
CA THR A 50 6.86 -7.07 20.91
C THR A 50 6.05 -8.29 21.36
N ASP A 51 5.60 -9.15 20.46
CA ASP A 51 4.66 -10.22 20.77
C ASP A 51 5.21 -11.61 20.46
N VAL A 52 6.24 -11.98 21.22
CA VAL A 52 6.87 -13.31 21.16
C VAL A 52 5.85 -14.42 21.55
N GLY A 53 4.79 -14.07 22.29
CA GLY A 53 3.71 -14.99 22.67
C GLY A 53 2.73 -15.32 21.53
N ALA A 54 2.35 -14.33 20.70
CA ALA A 54 1.42 -14.53 19.60
C ALA A 54 1.97 -15.44 18.48
N SER A 55 3.28 -15.38 18.20
CA SER A 55 3.97 -16.24 17.21
C SER A 55 3.85 -17.75 17.51
N PHE A 56 3.80 -18.13 18.78
CA PHE A 56 3.63 -19.53 19.18
C PHE A 56 2.18 -20.00 19.02
N LEU A 57 1.21 -19.12 19.29
CA LEU A 57 -0.22 -19.42 19.12
C LEU A 57 -0.63 -19.47 17.64
N ASP A 58 -0.11 -18.56 16.81
CA ASP A 58 -0.32 -18.58 15.35
C ASP A 58 0.20 -19.88 14.71
N ARG A 59 1.34 -20.40 15.18
CA ARG A 59 1.89 -21.69 14.71
C ARG A 59 0.98 -22.88 15.00
N VAL A 60 0.21 -22.84 16.10
CA VAL A 60 -0.70 -23.93 16.49
C VAL A 60 -2.05 -23.77 15.80
N HIS A 61 -2.52 -22.54 15.56
CA HIS A 61 -3.77 -22.27 14.85
C HIS A 61 -3.66 -22.41 13.31
N GLU A 62 -2.49 -22.20 12.71
CA GLU A 62 -2.26 -22.43 11.26
C GLU A 62 -2.43 -23.92 10.86
N ILE A 63 -2.40 -24.84 11.83
CA ILE A 63 -2.55 -26.30 11.64
C ILE A 63 -4.04 -26.70 11.54
N VAL A 64 -4.97 -25.84 11.99
CA VAL A 64 -6.41 -26.14 12.06
C VAL A 64 -7.20 -25.12 11.24
N GLY A 65 -7.16 -25.25 9.91
CA GLY A 65 -7.95 -24.41 9.01
C GLY A 65 -7.95 -24.93 7.59
N LYS A 66 -9.07 -24.73 6.87
CA LYS A 66 -9.10 -24.81 5.41
C LYS A 66 -7.98 -23.86 4.91
N GLY A 67 -7.11 -24.31 4.01
CA GLY A 67 -5.91 -23.53 3.60
C GLY A 67 -6.23 -22.28 2.78
N VAL A 68 -5.26 -21.74 2.06
CA VAL A 68 -5.50 -20.68 1.06
C VAL A 68 -6.12 -21.29 -0.20
N THR A 69 -7.23 -20.72 -0.67
CA THR A 69 -7.89 -21.14 -1.92
C THR A 69 -7.72 -20.11 -3.02
N LEU A 70 -7.53 -20.61 -4.25
CA LEU A 70 -7.56 -19.80 -5.47
C LEU A 70 -8.64 -20.35 -6.40
N GLN A 71 -9.33 -19.46 -7.10
CA GLN A 71 -10.38 -19.80 -8.06
C GLN A 71 -10.15 -19.01 -9.35
N LEU A 72 -9.85 -19.70 -10.45
CA LEU A 72 -9.59 -19.05 -11.74
C LEU A 72 -10.90 -18.50 -12.36
N ILE A 73 -10.78 -17.37 -13.05
CA ILE A 73 -11.85 -16.69 -13.76
C ILE A 73 -11.52 -16.70 -15.26
N SER A 74 -12.46 -17.18 -16.08
CA SER A 74 -12.31 -17.16 -17.53
C SER A 74 -12.38 -15.75 -18.11
N ALA A 75 -11.45 -15.44 -19.02
CA ALA A 75 -11.49 -14.24 -19.85
C ALA A 75 -12.29 -14.43 -21.14
N SER A 76 -12.50 -15.67 -21.57
CA SER A 76 -13.04 -16.02 -22.89
C SER A 76 -14.52 -16.38 -22.83
N HIS A 77 -14.98 -16.98 -21.74
CA HIS A 77 -16.33 -17.50 -21.61
C HIS A 77 -17.05 -16.87 -20.44
N ALA A 78 -18.21 -16.27 -20.74
CA ALA A 78 -19.14 -15.76 -19.75
C ALA A 78 -20.06 -16.87 -19.24
N ASP A 79 -20.51 -16.73 -17.99
CA ASP A 79 -21.58 -17.49 -17.38
C ASP A 79 -22.89 -16.70 -17.48
N PRO A 80 -23.85 -17.12 -18.33
CA PRO A 80 -25.14 -16.46 -18.46
C PRO A 80 -25.94 -16.42 -17.15
N ALA A 81 -25.74 -17.39 -16.25
CA ALA A 81 -26.43 -17.45 -14.97
C ALA A 81 -25.90 -16.41 -13.96
N ASN A 82 -24.66 -15.93 -14.15
CA ASN A 82 -24.00 -14.98 -13.26
C ASN A 82 -23.83 -13.60 -13.93
N GLY A 83 -24.86 -13.11 -14.61
CA GLY A 83 -24.84 -11.78 -15.23
C GLY A 83 -23.80 -11.61 -16.34
N SER A 84 -23.48 -12.69 -17.06
CA SER A 84 -22.45 -12.73 -18.10
C SER A 84 -21.02 -12.44 -17.61
N ARG A 85 -20.75 -12.68 -16.32
CA ARG A 85 -19.39 -12.65 -15.75
C ARG A 85 -18.57 -13.83 -16.23
N GLY A 86 -17.24 -13.69 -16.25
CA GLY A 86 -16.32 -14.80 -16.53
C GLY A 86 -16.65 -16.05 -15.71
N LYS A 87 -16.76 -17.20 -16.38
CA LYS A 87 -17.03 -18.47 -15.72
C LYS A 87 -15.97 -18.75 -14.64
N LEU A 88 -16.43 -19.16 -13.47
CA LEU A 88 -15.59 -19.50 -12.33
C LEU A 88 -15.18 -20.97 -12.38
N GLY A 89 -13.89 -21.25 -12.18
CA GLY A 89 -13.40 -22.61 -11.99
C GLY A 89 -13.78 -23.19 -10.63
N LYS A 90 -13.38 -24.44 -10.39
CA LYS A 90 -13.42 -25.03 -9.04
C LYS A 90 -12.37 -24.36 -8.15
N GLU A 91 -12.62 -24.32 -6.84
CA GLU A 91 -11.63 -23.86 -5.87
C GLU A 91 -10.47 -24.85 -5.81
N ALA A 92 -9.25 -24.34 -5.93
CA ALA A 92 -8.03 -25.12 -5.74
C ALA A 92 -7.31 -24.66 -4.47
N TYR A 93 -6.71 -25.61 -3.75
CA TYR A 93 -6.01 -25.37 -2.50
C TYR A 93 -4.50 -25.32 -2.72
N LEU A 94 -3.80 -24.46 -1.98
CA LEU A 94 -2.34 -24.51 -1.96
C LEU A 94 -1.84 -25.83 -1.36
N GLU A 95 -1.02 -26.54 -2.14
CA GLU A 95 -0.45 -27.82 -1.75
C GLU A 95 0.65 -27.63 -0.71
N HIS A 96 0.70 -28.53 0.28
CA HIS A 96 1.77 -28.57 1.29
C HIS A 96 1.97 -27.26 2.07
N TRP A 97 0.89 -26.52 2.32
CA TRP A 97 0.92 -25.28 3.10
C TRP A 97 1.65 -25.47 4.44
N VAL A 98 1.17 -26.41 5.26
CA VAL A 98 1.68 -26.61 6.64
C VAL A 98 3.17 -26.97 6.67
N THR A 99 3.64 -27.87 5.81
CA THR A 99 5.03 -28.38 5.85
C THR A 99 6.05 -27.37 5.34
N LYS A 100 5.70 -26.59 4.29
CA LYS A 100 6.60 -25.54 3.79
C LYS A 100 6.53 -24.29 4.65
N PHE A 101 5.34 -23.88 5.09
CA PHE A 101 5.13 -22.63 5.83
C PHE A 101 5.73 -22.65 7.24
N THR A 102 5.79 -23.81 7.90
CA THR A 102 6.46 -23.97 9.21
C THR A 102 7.98 -23.88 9.15
N SER A 103 8.59 -24.12 7.98
CA SER A 103 10.06 -24.13 7.79
C SER A 103 10.67 -22.78 7.41
N LEU A 104 9.83 -21.79 7.06
CA LEU A 104 10.29 -20.54 6.44
C LEU A 104 10.65 -19.46 7.46
N SER A 105 11.83 -18.86 7.26
CA SER A 105 12.18 -17.61 7.92
C SER A 105 11.44 -16.45 7.24
N ALA A 106 11.12 -15.40 7.98
CA ALA A 106 10.22 -14.38 7.48
C ALA A 106 10.84 -13.43 6.42
N LYS A 107 12.15 -13.61 6.13
CA LYS A 107 12.86 -12.94 5.03
C LYS A 107 12.81 -13.73 3.71
N ASP A 108 12.40 -14.99 3.74
CA ASP A 108 12.48 -15.88 2.58
C ASP A 108 11.17 -15.91 1.79
N ASP A 109 11.31 -15.92 0.47
CA ASP A 109 10.18 -16.13 -0.44
C ASP A 109 9.77 -17.60 -0.45
N ALA A 110 8.47 -17.83 -0.34
CA ALA A 110 7.87 -19.14 -0.25
C ALA A 110 7.18 -19.51 -1.57
N MET A 111 7.53 -20.66 -2.12
CA MET A 111 6.94 -21.20 -3.35
C MET A 111 5.99 -22.37 -3.05
N PHE A 112 4.72 -22.17 -3.36
CA PHE A 112 3.68 -23.17 -3.25
C PHE A 112 3.21 -23.64 -4.63
N ASN A 113 2.93 -24.92 -4.72
CA ASN A 113 2.32 -25.49 -5.91
C ASN A 113 0.81 -25.48 -5.71
N ILE A 114 0.08 -25.33 -6.80
CA ILE A 114 -1.37 -25.45 -6.85
C ILE A 114 -1.76 -26.10 -8.16
N THR A 115 -2.77 -26.95 -8.12
CA THR A 115 -3.28 -27.63 -9.31
C THR A 115 -4.75 -27.28 -9.47
N PHE A 116 -5.11 -26.76 -10.64
CA PHE A 116 -6.47 -26.36 -10.97
C PHE A 116 -7.09 -27.38 -11.92
N ASP A 117 -8.28 -27.88 -11.58
CA ASP A 117 -9.12 -28.61 -12.53
C ASP A 117 -9.75 -27.58 -13.49
N TRP A 118 -9.26 -27.54 -14.73
CA TRP A 118 -9.64 -26.51 -15.70
C TRP A 118 -9.92 -27.12 -17.06
N ASP A 119 -11.20 -27.21 -17.40
CA ASP A 119 -11.68 -27.71 -18.69
C ASP A 119 -11.37 -26.70 -19.82
N GLU A 120 -11.00 -27.20 -21.00
CA GLU A 120 -10.82 -26.38 -22.20
C GLU A 120 -12.07 -25.60 -22.58
N SER A 121 -13.26 -26.13 -22.25
CA SER A 121 -14.54 -25.42 -22.42
C SER A 121 -14.63 -24.11 -21.62
N MET A 122 -13.77 -23.92 -20.62
CA MET A 122 -13.65 -22.70 -19.84
C MET A 122 -12.77 -21.66 -20.54
N GLY A 123 -11.98 -22.03 -21.55
CA GLY A 123 -11.11 -21.12 -22.31
C GLY A 123 -9.93 -20.59 -21.49
N VAL A 124 -9.46 -19.38 -21.81
CA VAL A 124 -8.23 -18.83 -21.19
C VAL A 124 -8.56 -18.13 -19.87
N PRO A 125 -7.89 -18.47 -18.75
CA PRO A 125 -8.04 -17.72 -17.50
C PRO A 125 -7.45 -16.31 -17.64
N GLY A 126 -8.10 -15.30 -17.06
CA GLY A 126 -7.62 -13.91 -17.09
C GLY A 126 -7.62 -13.20 -15.74
N ALA A 127 -8.24 -13.78 -14.73
CA ALA A 127 -8.18 -13.34 -13.35
C ALA A 127 -8.28 -14.54 -12.41
N PHE A 128 -8.03 -14.33 -11.12
CA PHE A 128 -8.36 -15.30 -10.09
C PHE A 128 -8.84 -14.60 -8.83
N ILE A 129 -9.68 -15.31 -8.07
CA ILE A 129 -10.08 -14.96 -6.71
C ILE A 129 -9.17 -15.69 -5.74
N ILE A 130 -8.74 -15.03 -4.66
CA ILE A 130 -8.01 -15.66 -3.56
C ILE A 130 -8.73 -15.45 -2.23
N ARG A 131 -8.85 -16.52 -1.44
CA ARG A 131 -9.38 -16.47 -0.07
C ARG A 131 -8.35 -17.03 0.89
N ASN A 132 -7.99 -16.21 1.87
CA ASN A 132 -7.14 -16.63 2.98
C ASN A 132 -8.03 -17.05 4.15
N HIS A 133 -8.04 -18.34 4.47
CA HIS A 133 -8.81 -18.88 5.58
C HIS A 133 -7.99 -19.02 6.87
N HIS A 134 -6.72 -18.61 6.87
CA HIS A 134 -5.89 -18.51 8.06
C HIS A 134 -6.18 -17.23 8.86
N HIS A 135 -5.70 -17.19 10.11
CA HIS A 135 -5.82 -16.02 10.98
C HIS A 135 -4.81 -14.91 10.64
N SER A 136 -3.67 -15.30 10.07
CA SER A 136 -2.55 -14.40 9.76
C SER A 136 -2.55 -14.01 8.28
N GLN A 137 -2.15 -12.76 8.01
CA GLN A 137 -1.98 -12.25 6.65
C GLN A 137 -0.65 -12.70 6.04
N PHE A 138 -0.59 -12.76 4.71
CA PHE A 138 0.65 -12.97 3.95
C PHE A 138 0.74 -11.97 2.80
N TYR A 139 1.93 -11.77 2.27
CA TYR A 139 2.16 -10.92 1.11
C TYR A 139 2.25 -11.77 -0.16
N LEU A 140 1.30 -11.59 -1.09
CA LEU A 140 1.25 -12.31 -2.35
C LEU A 140 2.06 -11.54 -3.41
N LYS A 141 3.15 -12.13 -3.90
CA LYS A 141 4.01 -11.50 -4.92
C LYS A 141 3.50 -11.78 -6.33
N LYS A 142 3.42 -13.05 -6.70
CA LYS A 142 2.99 -13.47 -8.04
C LYS A 142 2.39 -14.87 -8.06
N VAL A 143 1.54 -15.12 -9.05
CA VAL A 143 1.05 -16.44 -9.42
C VAL A 143 1.45 -16.71 -10.87
N THR A 144 1.97 -17.89 -11.16
CA THR A 144 2.34 -18.32 -12.51
C THR A 144 1.59 -19.60 -12.81
N LEU A 145 0.87 -19.66 -13.92
CA LEU A 145 0.24 -20.86 -14.44
C LEU A 145 1.07 -21.39 -15.60
N GLU A 146 1.34 -22.68 -15.58
CA GLU A 146 2.05 -23.41 -16.62
C GLU A 146 1.04 -24.18 -17.49
N ASP A 147 1.42 -24.41 -18.75
CA ASP A 147 0.66 -25.27 -19.66
C ASP A 147 -0.83 -24.85 -19.88
N VAL A 148 -1.12 -23.54 -19.88
CA VAL A 148 -2.47 -23.03 -20.14
C VAL A 148 -2.87 -23.31 -21.60
N PRO A 149 -4.02 -23.98 -21.86
CA PRO A 149 -4.44 -24.34 -23.22
C PRO A 149 -4.51 -23.12 -24.15
N GLY A 150 -3.82 -23.20 -25.29
CA GLY A 150 -3.79 -22.14 -26.30
C GLY A 150 -3.02 -20.87 -25.94
N HIS A 151 -2.37 -20.81 -24.76
CA HIS A 151 -1.62 -19.62 -24.32
C HIS A 151 -0.21 -19.94 -23.80
N GLY A 152 0.03 -21.13 -23.24
CA GLY A 152 1.31 -21.50 -22.63
C GLY A 152 1.41 -20.98 -21.19
N GLN A 153 2.46 -20.23 -20.87
CA GLN A 153 2.63 -19.67 -19.53
C GLN A 153 1.79 -18.40 -19.33
N LEU A 154 1.13 -18.28 -18.17
CA LEU A 154 0.36 -17.09 -17.79
C LEU A 154 0.81 -16.57 -16.42
N GLN A 155 1.09 -15.28 -16.33
CA GLN A 155 1.60 -14.66 -15.10
C GLN A 155 0.63 -13.62 -14.54
N PHE A 156 0.51 -13.60 -13.22
CA PHE A 156 -0.20 -12.62 -12.42
C PHE A 156 0.81 -11.94 -11.48
N VAL A 157 0.97 -10.64 -11.62
CA VAL A 157 1.83 -9.83 -10.74
C VAL A 157 0.92 -9.16 -9.70
N CYS A 158 1.02 -9.60 -8.46
CA CYS A 158 0.05 -9.27 -7.41
C CYS A 158 0.57 -8.19 -6.46
N ASN A 159 1.76 -8.40 -5.89
CA ASN A 159 2.43 -7.49 -4.94
C ASN A 159 1.50 -6.85 -3.90
N SER A 160 0.71 -7.65 -3.20
CA SER A 160 -0.30 -7.13 -2.27
C SER A 160 -0.47 -8.03 -1.04
N TRP A 161 -0.83 -7.42 0.09
CA TRP A 161 -1.17 -8.14 1.32
C TRP A 161 -2.55 -8.79 1.22
N VAL A 162 -2.63 -10.07 1.60
CA VAL A 162 -3.88 -10.84 1.64
C VAL A 162 -4.21 -11.18 3.09
N TYR A 163 -5.21 -10.49 3.63
CA TYR A 163 -5.75 -10.69 4.97
C TYR A 163 -6.76 -11.84 5.00
N PRO A 164 -7.13 -12.32 6.20
CA PRO A 164 -8.18 -13.33 6.35
C PRO A 164 -9.49 -12.92 5.67
N ALA A 165 -10.14 -13.87 5.00
CA ALA A 165 -11.30 -13.64 4.14
C ALA A 165 -12.46 -12.95 4.88
N HIS A 166 -12.65 -13.26 6.17
CA HIS A 166 -13.71 -12.66 7.00
C HIS A 166 -13.54 -11.14 7.22
N ARG A 167 -12.37 -10.56 6.90
CA ARG A 167 -12.13 -9.12 6.99
C ARG A 167 -12.57 -8.36 5.74
N TYR A 168 -12.78 -9.05 4.63
CA TYR A 168 -13.17 -8.43 3.38
C TYR A 168 -14.67 -8.53 3.16
N LYS A 169 -15.29 -7.43 2.69
CA LYS A 169 -16.69 -7.44 2.21
C LYS A 169 -16.81 -8.23 0.91
N ASN A 170 -15.82 -8.10 0.03
CA ASN A 170 -15.75 -8.73 -1.28
C ASN A 170 -14.44 -9.49 -1.44
N ASP A 171 -14.46 -10.57 -2.22
CA ASP A 171 -13.27 -11.38 -2.43
C ASP A 171 -12.15 -10.62 -3.15
N ARG A 172 -10.91 -11.00 -2.87
CA ARG A 172 -9.73 -10.41 -3.51
C ARG A 172 -9.55 -10.97 -4.91
N VAL A 173 -9.58 -10.09 -5.90
CA VAL A 173 -9.37 -10.45 -7.32
C VAL A 173 -8.01 -9.95 -7.79
N PHE A 174 -7.31 -10.78 -8.56
CA PHE A 174 -6.08 -10.43 -9.24
C PHE A 174 -6.19 -10.74 -10.73
N PHE A 175 -5.71 -9.83 -11.57
CA PHE A 175 -5.77 -9.95 -13.04
C PHE A 175 -4.43 -10.40 -13.62
N ALA A 176 -4.48 -11.07 -14.76
CA ALA A 176 -3.29 -11.44 -15.52
C ALA A 176 -2.52 -10.18 -15.95
N TYR A 177 -1.21 -10.33 -16.17
CA TYR A 177 -0.28 -9.23 -16.51
C TYR A 177 -0.55 -8.53 -17.87
N LYS A 178 -1.64 -8.89 -18.56
CA LYS A 178 -1.99 -8.31 -19.86
C LYS A 178 -2.74 -7.00 -19.68
N THR A 179 -2.33 -5.97 -20.42
CA THR A 179 -2.86 -4.61 -20.32
C THR A 179 -4.05 -4.38 -21.26
N TYR A 180 -5.09 -3.73 -20.75
CA TYR A 180 -6.29 -3.39 -21.51
C TYR A 180 -6.81 -1.99 -21.19
N LEU A 181 -7.11 -1.22 -22.23
CA LEU A 181 -8.01 -0.08 -22.12
C LEU A 181 -9.43 -0.55 -21.73
N PRO A 182 -10.27 0.29 -21.12
CA PRO A 182 -11.65 -0.09 -20.74
C PRO A 182 -12.44 -0.70 -21.91
N CYS A 183 -12.39 -0.09 -23.10
CA CYS A 183 -13.07 -0.59 -24.30
C CYS A 183 -12.55 -1.96 -24.78
N ASN A 184 -11.26 -2.25 -24.55
CA ASN A 184 -10.59 -3.47 -24.99
C ASN A 184 -10.57 -4.56 -23.91
N THR A 185 -11.16 -4.30 -22.73
CA THR A 185 -11.23 -5.29 -21.66
C THR A 185 -12.13 -6.45 -22.12
N PRO A 186 -11.66 -7.71 -22.03
CA PRO A 186 -12.48 -8.87 -22.36
C PRO A 186 -13.82 -8.79 -21.64
N GLU A 187 -14.90 -8.96 -22.39
CA GLU A 187 -16.26 -8.77 -21.90
C GLU A 187 -16.55 -9.51 -20.58
N PRO A 188 -16.13 -10.79 -20.40
CA PRO A 188 -16.38 -11.51 -19.15
C PRO A 188 -15.64 -10.92 -17.93
N LEU A 189 -14.59 -10.12 -18.12
CA LEU A 189 -13.80 -9.50 -17.04
C LEU A 189 -14.25 -8.08 -16.69
N ARG A 190 -15.13 -7.45 -17.48
CA ARG A 190 -15.53 -6.05 -17.28
C ARG A 190 -16.21 -5.81 -15.93
N ALA A 191 -17.09 -6.72 -15.53
CA ALA A 191 -17.78 -6.61 -14.25
C ALA A 191 -16.81 -6.76 -13.06
N TYR A 192 -15.88 -7.72 -13.11
CA TYR A 192 -14.85 -7.87 -12.08
C TYR A 192 -13.95 -6.64 -11.97
N ARG A 193 -13.64 -6.01 -13.11
CA ARG A 193 -12.87 -4.75 -13.15
C ARG A 193 -13.61 -3.62 -12.45
N GLU A 194 -14.90 -3.43 -12.72
CA GLU A 194 -15.68 -2.35 -12.08
C GLU A 194 -15.96 -2.61 -10.60
N ASP A 195 -16.19 -3.88 -10.22
CA ASP A 195 -16.32 -4.28 -8.82
C ASP A 195 -15.05 -3.94 -8.03
N GLU A 196 -13.86 -4.28 -8.55
CA GLU A 196 -12.59 -3.95 -7.89
C GLU A 196 -12.39 -2.43 -7.79
N LEU A 197 -12.73 -1.66 -8.84
CA LEU A 197 -12.67 -0.19 -8.78
C LEU A 197 -13.64 0.37 -7.73
N THR A 198 -14.83 -0.18 -7.61
CA THR A 198 -15.82 0.21 -6.59
C THR A 198 -15.31 -0.11 -5.19
N ASN A 199 -14.71 -1.29 -4.99
CA ASN A 199 -14.10 -1.68 -3.72
C ASN A 199 -12.95 -0.74 -3.32
N LEU A 200 -12.13 -0.32 -4.29
CA LEU A 200 -11.02 0.61 -4.05
C LEU A 200 -11.50 2.03 -3.76
N ARG A 201 -12.64 2.47 -4.29
CA ARG A 201 -13.24 3.78 -3.94
C ARG A 201 -13.90 3.77 -2.55
N GLY A 202 -14.44 2.63 -2.14
CA GLY A 202 -15.21 2.51 -0.90
C GLY A 202 -16.56 3.24 -0.95
N ASP A 203 -17.17 3.41 0.21
CA ASP A 203 -18.50 4.02 0.38
C ASP A 203 -18.46 5.47 0.94
N GLY A 204 -17.25 6.02 1.14
CA GLY A 204 -17.04 7.36 1.72
C GLY A 204 -17.36 7.48 3.21
N SER A 205 -17.69 6.37 3.88
CA SER A 205 -18.16 6.37 5.27
C SER A 205 -17.29 5.50 6.19
N GLY A 206 -17.49 5.66 7.50
CA GLY A 206 -16.83 4.86 8.53
C GLY A 206 -15.32 5.04 8.66
N THR A 207 -14.76 4.47 9.73
CA THR A 207 -13.32 4.46 9.99
C THR A 207 -12.63 3.32 9.27
N LEU A 208 -11.63 3.66 8.48
CA LEU A 208 -10.84 2.71 7.71
C LEU A 208 -9.88 1.93 8.63
N LYS A 209 -9.76 0.64 8.35
CA LYS A 209 -8.98 -0.33 9.12
C LYS A 209 -7.69 -0.71 8.38
N GLU A 210 -6.76 -1.32 9.09
CA GLU A 210 -5.42 -1.65 8.58
C GLU A 210 -5.44 -2.49 7.29
N TRP A 211 -6.45 -3.36 7.11
CA TRP A 211 -6.58 -4.25 5.95
C TRP A 211 -7.35 -3.63 4.79
N ASP A 212 -7.92 -2.44 4.97
CA ASP A 212 -8.67 -1.77 3.91
C ASP A 212 -7.74 -1.27 2.81
N ARG A 213 -8.28 -1.22 1.60
CA ARG A 213 -7.61 -0.74 0.37
C ARG A 213 -8.40 0.40 -0.25
N VAL A 214 -9.07 1.19 0.59
CA VAL A 214 -9.94 2.28 0.16
C VAL A 214 -9.12 3.55 -0.04
N TYR A 215 -9.21 4.11 -1.25
CA TYR A 215 -8.62 5.36 -1.69
C TYR A 215 -9.73 6.39 -1.85
N ASP A 216 -9.74 7.36 -0.95
CA ASP A 216 -10.71 8.45 -0.96
C ASP A 216 -10.06 9.75 -0.45
N TYR A 217 -10.75 10.87 -0.63
CA TYR A 217 -10.24 12.20 -0.37
C TYR A 217 -10.74 12.75 0.96
N ALA A 218 -9.90 13.55 1.60
CA ALA A 218 -10.28 14.36 2.74
C ALA A 218 -9.44 15.65 2.80
N LEU A 219 -9.89 16.59 3.64
CA LEU A 219 -9.21 17.86 3.89
C LEU A 219 -8.08 17.68 4.91
N TYR A 220 -7.18 18.65 5.00
CA TYR A 220 -6.22 18.72 6.11
C TYR A 220 -6.91 19.34 7.31
N ASN A 221 -7.75 18.54 7.96
CA ASN A 221 -8.47 18.85 9.18
C ASN A 221 -7.98 18.01 10.38
N ASP A 222 -6.84 17.35 10.22
CA ASP A 222 -6.27 16.40 11.18
C ASP A 222 -4.92 16.85 11.76
N LEU A 223 -4.56 18.11 11.52
CA LEU A 223 -3.30 18.71 11.98
C LEU A 223 -3.39 19.38 13.36
N GLY A 224 -4.59 19.81 13.76
CA GLY A 224 -4.83 20.50 15.03
C GLY A 224 -5.22 19.55 16.16
N SER A 225 -5.02 20.02 17.39
CA SER A 225 -5.43 19.32 18.63
C SER A 225 -6.30 20.24 19.49
N PRO A 226 -7.50 20.66 19.03
CA PRO A 226 -8.34 21.63 19.74
C PRO A 226 -8.73 21.17 21.16
N GLU A 227 -8.72 19.85 21.43
CA GLU A 227 -8.92 19.27 22.75
C GLU A 227 -7.88 19.72 23.78
N LYS A 228 -6.65 20.04 23.35
CA LYS A 228 -5.55 20.50 24.22
C LYS A 228 -5.62 21.99 24.54
N GLY A 229 -6.30 22.79 23.73
CA GLY A 229 -6.37 24.25 23.90
C GLY A 229 -6.51 24.98 22.56
N GLN A 230 -6.84 26.27 22.63
CA GLN A 230 -7.03 27.11 21.43
C GLN A 230 -5.72 27.30 20.66
N GLU A 231 -4.59 27.31 21.35
CA GLU A 231 -3.24 27.41 20.81
C GLU A 231 -2.82 26.17 20.00
N TYR A 232 -3.51 25.04 20.20
CA TYR A 232 -3.32 23.80 19.44
C TYR A 232 -4.35 23.62 18.33
N ALA A 233 -5.40 24.45 18.28
CA ALA A 233 -6.34 24.46 17.18
C ALA A 233 -5.65 24.96 15.89
N ARG A 234 -6.00 24.36 14.75
CA ARG A 234 -5.47 24.74 13.43
C ARG A 234 -6.64 24.92 12.46
N PRO A 235 -6.56 25.88 11.52
CA PRO A 235 -7.57 25.99 10.48
C PRO A 235 -7.55 24.76 9.57
N VAL A 236 -8.72 24.36 9.09
CA VAL A 236 -8.84 23.32 8.07
C VAL A 236 -8.28 23.84 6.74
N LEU A 237 -7.36 23.09 6.14
CA LEU A 237 -6.79 23.45 4.84
C LEU A 237 -7.48 22.68 3.71
N GLY A 238 -7.96 23.43 2.72
CA GLY A 238 -8.74 22.93 1.59
C GLY A 238 -10.20 23.40 1.63
N ASP A 239 -10.83 23.40 0.46
CA ASP A 239 -12.26 23.73 0.26
C ASP A 239 -12.71 25.14 0.65
N SER A 240 -11.76 26.01 0.96
CA SER A 240 -11.99 27.43 1.15
C SER A 240 -11.15 28.25 0.17
N LYS A 241 -11.62 29.45 -0.15
CA LYS A 241 -10.84 30.43 -0.94
C LYS A 241 -9.68 31.02 -0.14
N GLU A 242 -9.81 31.03 1.19
CA GLU A 242 -8.81 31.58 2.10
C GLU A 242 -7.63 30.62 2.29
N PHE A 243 -7.91 29.32 2.45
CA PHE A 243 -6.90 28.28 2.62
C PHE A 243 -7.05 27.19 1.54
N PRO A 244 -6.79 27.50 0.26
CA PRO A 244 -6.81 26.49 -0.79
C PRO A 244 -5.66 25.51 -0.58
N TYR A 245 -5.96 24.22 -0.57
CA TYR A 245 -4.95 23.18 -0.37
C TYR A 245 -5.35 21.88 -1.08
N PRO A 246 -4.37 21.07 -1.56
CA PRO A 246 -4.64 19.74 -2.08
C PRO A 246 -5.38 18.86 -1.07
N ARG A 247 -6.15 17.88 -1.57
CA ARG A 247 -6.75 16.85 -0.73
C ARG A 247 -5.69 15.85 -0.29
N ARG A 248 -5.91 15.22 0.87
CA ARG A 248 -5.14 14.09 1.38
C ARG A 248 -5.96 12.80 1.33
N GLY A 249 -5.32 11.67 1.61
CA GLY A 249 -5.99 10.38 1.74
C GLY A 249 -6.93 10.34 2.96
N ARG A 250 -8.18 9.94 2.76
CA ARG A 250 -9.18 9.78 3.82
C ARG A 250 -8.75 8.71 4.81
N THR A 251 -8.96 8.98 6.09
CA THR A 251 -8.69 8.08 7.22
C THR A 251 -9.99 7.70 7.93
N GLY A 252 -10.94 8.63 8.01
CA GLY A 252 -12.29 8.38 8.53
C GLY A 252 -12.33 8.17 10.04
N ARG A 253 -11.35 8.69 10.80
CA ARG A 253 -11.46 8.72 12.26
C ARG A 253 -12.60 9.64 12.67
N GLU A 254 -13.08 9.44 13.88
CA GLU A 254 -14.19 10.21 14.42
C GLU A 254 -13.85 11.71 14.51
N PRO A 255 -14.83 12.60 14.36
CA PRO A 255 -14.65 14.02 14.62
C PRO A 255 -14.15 14.29 16.05
N ASN A 256 -13.44 15.39 16.23
CA ASN A 256 -13.02 15.85 17.54
C ASN A 256 -14.23 16.32 18.37
N GLU A 257 -14.22 16.04 19.67
CA GLU A 257 -15.31 16.43 20.57
C GLU A 257 -15.49 17.96 20.68
N LYS A 258 -14.40 18.73 20.61
CA LYS A 258 -14.45 20.20 20.73
C LYS A 258 -14.67 20.92 19.40
N ASP A 259 -14.27 20.31 18.29
CA ASP A 259 -14.47 20.86 16.94
C ASP A 259 -14.87 19.75 15.97
N PRO A 260 -16.16 19.65 15.61
CA PRO A 260 -16.65 18.66 14.66
C PRO A 260 -16.05 18.75 13.26
N ASN A 261 -15.43 19.88 12.91
CA ASN A 261 -14.76 20.04 11.61
C ASN A 261 -13.35 19.45 11.61
N SER A 262 -12.76 19.23 12.79
CA SER A 262 -11.45 18.62 12.96
C SER A 262 -11.57 17.12 13.21
N GLU A 263 -10.69 16.33 12.61
CA GLU A 263 -10.62 14.89 12.86
C GLU A 263 -9.86 14.61 14.16
N SER A 264 -10.29 13.61 14.93
CA SER A 264 -9.58 13.20 16.16
C SER A 264 -8.13 12.79 15.85
N GLN A 265 -7.21 13.25 16.71
CA GLN A 265 -5.79 12.97 16.53
C GLN A 265 -5.40 11.62 17.15
N LEU A 266 -4.44 10.95 16.54
CA LEU A 266 -3.68 9.89 17.21
C LEU A 266 -2.59 10.55 18.08
N PRO A 267 -2.13 9.91 19.18
CA PRO A 267 -0.99 10.39 19.95
C PRO A 267 0.21 10.70 19.04
N LEU A 268 1.00 11.75 19.34
CA LEU A 268 2.07 12.29 18.48
C LEU A 268 3.09 11.23 17.99
N LEU A 269 3.34 10.20 18.79
CA LEU A 269 4.26 9.10 18.46
C LEU A 269 3.56 7.87 17.85
N ASN A 270 2.23 7.86 17.78
CA ASN A 270 1.44 6.78 17.19
C ASN A 270 1.27 7.00 15.68
N LEU A 271 2.24 6.50 14.93
CA LEU A 271 2.34 6.64 13.46
C LEU A 271 1.41 5.66 12.71
N ASN A 272 0.37 5.15 13.37
CA ASN A 272 -0.64 4.26 12.77
C ASN A 272 -1.76 5.03 12.04
N ILE A 273 -1.40 6.13 11.37
CA ILE A 273 -2.33 6.82 10.47
C ILE A 273 -2.67 5.84 9.34
N TYR A 274 -3.96 5.64 9.09
CA TYR A 274 -4.40 4.76 8.02
C TYR A 274 -3.87 5.28 6.68
N VAL A 275 -3.30 4.35 5.93
CA VAL A 275 -3.07 4.44 4.49
C VAL A 275 -3.53 3.12 3.88
N PRO A 276 -4.01 3.12 2.61
CA PRO A 276 -4.36 1.89 1.92
C PRO A 276 -3.27 0.85 2.08
N ARG A 277 -3.64 -0.39 2.42
CA ARG A 277 -2.69 -1.36 2.98
C ARG A 277 -1.40 -1.55 2.16
N ASP A 278 -1.52 -1.55 0.85
CA ASP A 278 -0.40 -1.80 -0.07
C ASP A 278 0.52 -0.58 -0.26
N GLU A 279 0.07 0.63 0.14
CA GLU A 279 0.88 1.87 0.14
C GLU A 279 1.69 2.05 1.43
N ARG A 280 1.34 1.30 2.48
CA ARG A 280 2.04 1.39 3.77
C ARG A 280 3.47 0.90 3.60
N PHE A 281 4.44 1.73 3.99
CA PHE A 281 5.83 1.28 4.09
C PHE A 281 5.93 0.04 4.98
N SER A 282 6.75 -0.92 4.56
CA SER A 282 7.20 -1.98 5.47
C SER A 282 7.86 -1.34 6.70
N HIS A 283 7.63 -1.88 7.90
CA HIS A 283 8.16 -1.31 9.14
C HIS A 283 9.68 -1.08 9.11
N VAL A 284 10.46 -1.93 8.43
CA VAL A 284 11.92 -1.74 8.29
C VAL A 284 12.24 -0.45 7.54
N LYS A 285 11.66 -0.23 6.35
CA LYS A 285 11.83 1.01 5.58
C LYS A 285 11.29 2.23 6.32
N PHE A 286 10.21 2.07 7.08
CA PHE A 286 9.67 3.14 7.90
C PHE A 286 10.60 3.51 9.05
N LEU A 287 11.18 2.52 9.74
CA LEU A 287 12.18 2.73 10.77
C LEU A 287 13.43 3.37 10.18
N ASP A 288 13.90 2.93 9.01
CA ASP A 288 15.00 3.59 8.30
C ASP A 288 14.65 5.06 8.02
N PHE A 289 13.47 5.34 7.47
CA PHE A 289 12.99 6.71 7.25
C PHE A 289 12.96 7.54 8.54
N ILE A 290 12.44 6.98 9.63
CA ILE A 290 12.40 7.64 10.94
C ILE A 290 13.83 7.86 11.46
N GLY A 291 14.71 6.86 11.46
CA GLY A 291 16.08 7.06 11.93
C GLY A 291 16.91 7.98 11.05
N TYR A 292 16.68 8.01 9.74
CA TYR A 292 17.24 9.05 8.87
C TYR A 292 16.69 10.42 9.23
N SER A 293 15.38 10.53 9.44
CA SER A 293 14.73 11.77 9.87
C SER A 293 15.26 12.23 11.22
N PHE A 294 15.49 11.35 12.20
CA PHE A 294 16.13 11.69 13.48
C PHE A 294 17.62 12.06 13.29
N LYS A 295 18.35 11.36 12.40
CA LYS A 295 19.75 11.70 12.07
C LYS A 295 19.87 13.02 11.30
N SER A 296 18.84 13.48 10.59
CA SER A 296 18.89 14.70 9.76
C SER A 296 18.13 15.89 10.37
N LEU A 297 17.06 15.63 11.12
CA LEU A 297 16.16 16.57 11.78
C LEU A 297 16.26 16.38 13.30
N GLY A 298 17.48 16.31 13.80
CA GLY A 298 17.74 16.36 15.23
C GLY A 298 17.12 17.56 15.94
N GLN A 299 16.51 18.52 15.22
CA GLN A 299 15.80 19.72 15.67
C GLN A 299 14.27 19.56 15.86
N VAL A 300 13.60 18.61 15.20
CA VAL A 300 12.11 18.54 15.22
C VAL A 300 11.57 17.79 16.45
N LEU A 301 12.37 16.91 17.04
CA LEU A 301 12.03 16.13 18.24
C LEU A 301 12.68 16.67 19.51
N ILE A 302 13.43 17.76 19.38
CA ILE A 302 14.02 18.49 20.49
C ILE A 302 12.95 18.89 21.51
N PRO A 303 11.78 19.45 21.17
CA PRO A 303 10.87 19.99 22.19
C PRO A 303 10.28 18.95 23.15
N GLU A 304 10.03 17.72 22.68
CA GLU A 304 9.51 16.63 23.53
C GLU A 304 10.61 15.95 24.35
N ILE A 305 11.87 15.99 23.88
CA ILE A 305 13.03 15.57 24.66
C ILE A 305 13.38 16.66 25.69
N GLU A 306 13.34 17.94 25.30
CA GLU A 306 13.59 19.14 26.11
C GLU A 306 12.57 19.33 27.23
N ALA A 307 11.29 19.01 27.02
CA ALA A 307 10.28 19.10 28.07
C ALA A 307 10.58 18.21 29.31
N VAL A 308 11.53 17.28 29.19
CA VAL A 308 12.01 16.42 30.28
C VAL A 308 13.28 16.98 30.96
N PHE A 309 14.01 17.91 30.32
CA PHE A 309 15.31 18.39 30.79
C PHE A 309 15.27 19.90 31.05
N ASP A 310 15.04 20.25 32.31
CA ASP A 310 14.80 21.61 32.78
C ASP A 310 15.97 22.60 32.52
N GLU A 311 15.54 23.81 32.10
CA GLU A 311 16.03 25.18 32.32
C GLU A 311 17.40 25.75 31.88
N THR A 312 18.41 25.05 31.33
CA THR A 312 19.74 25.72 31.09
C THR A 312 20.59 25.36 29.84
N ILE A 313 20.01 25.04 28.67
CA ILE A 313 20.80 24.83 27.42
C ILE A 313 20.16 25.59 26.23
N ASN A 314 19.90 26.89 26.36
CA ASN A 314 18.98 27.53 25.42
C ASN A 314 19.63 28.13 24.15
N GLU A 315 20.96 28.28 24.07
CA GLU A 315 21.63 28.91 22.90
C GLU A 315 23.04 28.35 22.65
N PHE A 316 23.54 28.47 21.41
CA PHE A 316 24.93 28.19 21.08
C PHE A 316 25.78 29.45 21.32
N ASP A 317 26.83 29.35 22.14
CA ASP A 317 27.69 30.50 22.46
C ASP A 317 28.60 30.90 21.29
N ASN A 318 28.92 29.96 20.39
CA ASN A 318 29.79 30.20 19.24
C ASN A 318 29.63 29.11 18.14
N PHE A 319 30.18 29.36 16.96
CA PHE A 319 30.15 28.39 15.85
C PHE A 319 30.85 27.06 16.15
N GLN A 320 31.83 27.04 17.06
CA GLN A 320 32.49 25.80 17.45
C GLN A 320 31.51 24.87 18.18
N ASP A 321 30.55 25.41 18.93
CA ASP A 321 29.51 24.61 19.59
C ASP A 321 28.57 23.95 18.58
N VAL A 322 28.28 24.62 17.45
CA VAL A 322 27.56 24.02 16.31
C VAL A 322 28.42 22.92 15.66
N HIS A 323 29.72 23.15 15.45
CA HIS A 323 30.61 22.14 14.86
C HIS A 323 30.79 20.90 15.75
N LYS A 324 30.76 21.06 17.08
CA LYS A 324 30.85 19.93 18.04
C LYS A 324 29.73 18.90 17.86
N LEU A 325 28.56 19.28 17.31
CA LEU A 325 27.47 18.35 17.00
C LEU A 325 27.89 17.25 16.02
N TYR A 326 28.83 17.57 15.12
CA TYR A 326 29.34 16.65 14.09
C TYR A 326 30.67 15.98 14.46
N GLU A 327 31.36 16.43 15.52
CA GLU A 327 32.73 16.01 15.87
C GLU A 327 32.82 15.26 17.21
N GLY A 328 32.05 15.69 18.22
CA GLY A 328 32.14 15.18 19.60
C GLY A 328 30.94 14.37 20.07
N GLY A 329 29.82 14.44 19.33
CA GLY A 329 28.55 13.80 19.64
C GLY A 329 27.84 14.38 20.87
N ILE A 330 26.52 14.24 20.93
CA ILE A 330 25.71 14.64 22.09
C ILE A 330 25.64 13.47 23.07
N LYS A 331 25.97 13.71 24.34
CA LYS A 331 25.76 12.72 25.42
C LYS A 331 24.26 12.66 25.74
N LEU A 332 23.64 11.53 25.42
CA LEU A 332 22.27 11.26 25.86
C LEU A 332 22.27 10.88 27.35
N PRO A 333 21.25 11.29 28.13
CA PRO A 333 21.14 10.93 29.54
C PRO A 333 20.84 9.44 29.71
N ASP A 334 21.24 8.90 30.87
CA ASP A 334 21.05 7.49 31.21
C ASP A 334 19.56 7.08 31.21
N GLY A 335 19.31 5.83 30.81
CA GLY A 335 17.99 5.30 30.41
C GLY A 335 16.86 5.28 31.47
N HIS A 336 17.07 5.87 32.66
CA HIS A 336 16.03 6.03 33.67
C HIS A 336 15.03 7.15 33.34
N ALA A 337 15.42 8.18 32.57
CA ALA A 337 14.55 9.30 32.17
C ALA A 337 13.58 8.97 31.02
N LEU A 338 13.81 7.87 30.28
CA LEU A 338 13.08 7.52 29.06
C LEU A 338 12.01 6.42 29.24
N LYS A 339 11.73 5.98 30.48
CA LYS A 339 10.81 4.87 30.76
C LYS A 339 9.39 5.04 30.19
N ASN A 340 8.90 6.28 30.07
CA ASN A 340 7.54 6.56 29.57
C ASN A 340 7.43 6.60 28.04
N THR A 341 8.53 6.51 27.29
CA THR A 341 8.55 6.55 25.81
C THR A 341 8.63 5.17 25.16
N ARG A 342 8.73 4.11 25.97
CA ARG A 342 8.95 2.73 25.53
C ARG A 342 7.75 2.06 24.86
N GLU A 343 6.57 2.67 24.98
CA GLU A 343 5.30 2.09 24.47
C GLU A 343 4.96 2.56 23.05
N CYS A 344 5.57 3.63 22.55
CA CYS A 344 5.18 4.27 21.28
C CYS A 344 6.12 3.98 20.10
N LEU A 345 7.40 3.68 20.36
CA LEU A 345 8.37 3.27 19.32
C LEU A 345 9.07 1.96 19.72
N PRO A 346 9.42 1.08 18.75
CA PRO A 346 10.30 -0.06 18.99
C PRO A 346 11.71 0.42 19.34
N TRP A 347 11.93 0.79 20.61
CA TRP A 347 13.14 1.45 21.11
C TRP A 347 14.41 0.65 20.83
N GLU A 348 14.34 -0.68 20.90
CA GLU A 348 15.50 -1.53 20.60
C GLU A 348 15.89 -1.51 19.10
N SER A 349 14.92 -1.39 18.19
CA SER A 349 15.20 -1.22 16.76
C SER A 349 15.75 0.17 16.45
N PHE A 350 15.28 1.19 17.17
CA PHE A 350 15.73 2.57 17.05
C PHE A 350 17.18 2.75 17.55
N LYS A 351 17.56 2.14 18.68
CA LYS A 351 18.95 2.11 19.17
C LYS A 351 19.91 1.49 18.17
N ASN A 352 19.53 0.35 17.59
CA ASN A 352 20.33 -0.34 16.58
C ASN A 352 20.58 0.55 15.35
N LEU A 353 19.56 1.27 14.89
CA LEU A 353 19.64 2.18 13.74
C LEU A 353 20.54 3.41 14.00
N LEU A 354 20.54 3.90 15.24
CA LEU A 354 21.40 4.98 15.70
C LEU A 354 22.78 4.51 16.20
N HIS A 355 23.06 3.19 16.20
CA HIS A 355 24.25 2.58 16.78
C HIS A 355 24.52 3.02 18.24
N LEU A 356 23.46 3.13 19.04
CA LEU A 356 23.52 3.60 20.45
C LEU A 356 24.01 2.53 21.43
N ASP A 357 24.28 1.32 20.98
CA ASP A 357 24.81 0.25 21.83
C ASP A 357 26.30 0.51 22.16
N GLY A 358 26.57 0.87 23.42
CA GLY A 358 27.93 0.99 23.96
C GLY A 358 28.31 2.36 24.53
N GLY A 359 27.36 3.24 24.86
CA GLY A 359 27.64 4.52 25.53
C GLY A 359 28.36 5.55 24.67
N ARG A 360 28.34 5.37 23.34
CA ARG A 360 28.89 6.35 22.39
C ARG A 360 27.90 7.50 22.20
N PRO A 361 28.36 8.75 22.17
CA PRO A 361 27.49 9.90 21.97
C PRO A 361 26.89 9.91 20.56
N LEU A 362 25.67 10.46 20.42
CA LEU A 362 25.00 10.59 19.13
C LEU A 362 25.76 11.61 18.28
N GLN A 363 26.51 11.13 17.28
CA GLN A 363 27.27 11.99 16.36
C GLN A 363 26.50 12.17 15.05
N PHE A 364 26.23 13.43 14.69
CA PHE A 364 25.61 13.75 13.40
C PHE A 364 26.62 13.57 12.27
N PRO A 365 26.20 13.10 11.08
CA PRO A 365 27.08 13.08 9.92
C PRO A 365 27.46 14.51 9.54
N THR A 366 28.75 14.74 9.23
CA THR A 366 29.24 16.05 8.79
C THR A 366 28.52 16.49 7.50
N PRO A 367 27.83 17.65 7.47
CA PRO A 367 27.17 18.17 6.28
C PRO A 367 28.16 18.40 5.13
N ASP A 368 27.74 18.12 3.89
CA ASP A 368 28.60 18.19 2.71
C ASP A 368 29.25 19.56 2.52
N ILE A 369 28.52 20.64 2.81
CA ILE A 369 29.01 22.02 2.68
C ILE A 369 30.21 22.33 3.58
N ILE A 370 30.35 21.67 4.73
CA ILE A 370 31.47 21.90 5.67
C ILE A 370 32.53 20.79 5.66
N LYS A 371 32.40 19.78 4.78
CA LYS A 371 33.36 18.65 4.73
C LYS A 371 34.77 19.08 4.34
N ASN A 372 34.88 19.96 3.34
CA ASN A 372 36.17 20.40 2.81
C ASN A 372 36.61 21.74 3.44
N ASP A 373 35.67 22.64 3.69
CA ASP A 373 35.93 23.95 4.27
C ASP A 373 34.81 24.30 5.26
N ARG A 374 35.16 24.40 6.55
CA ARG A 374 34.21 24.70 7.64
C ARG A 374 33.59 26.08 7.55
N THR A 375 34.19 26.97 6.76
CA THR A 375 33.82 28.38 6.66
C THR A 375 33.27 28.78 5.30
N ALA A 376 33.24 27.88 4.31
CA ALA A 376 32.79 28.16 2.94
C ALA A 376 31.39 28.78 2.87
N TRP A 377 30.47 28.29 3.72
CA TRP A 377 29.10 28.79 3.84
C TRP A 377 28.99 30.28 4.21
N ARG A 378 30.09 30.90 4.70
CA ARG A 378 30.14 32.32 5.09
C ARG A 378 30.45 33.26 3.93
N THR A 379 30.79 32.72 2.76
CA THR A 379 31.20 33.53 1.60
C THR A 379 30.00 33.99 0.79
N ASP A 380 30.07 35.20 0.22
CA ASP A 380 29.03 35.74 -0.65
C ASP A 380 28.90 34.88 -1.93
N GLU A 381 30.02 34.32 -2.39
CA GLU A 381 30.07 33.40 -3.53
C GLU A 381 29.24 32.14 -3.27
N GLU A 382 29.39 31.51 -2.10
CA GLU A 382 28.63 30.30 -1.75
C GLU A 382 27.15 30.62 -1.55
N PHE A 383 26.83 31.74 -0.88
CA PHE A 383 25.46 32.21 -0.73
C PHE A 383 24.75 32.42 -2.08
N GLY A 384 25.42 33.08 -3.03
CA GLY A 384 24.90 33.27 -4.39
C GLY A 384 24.83 31.95 -5.18
N ARG A 385 25.81 31.06 -5.03
CA ARG A 385 25.85 29.75 -5.67
C ARG A 385 24.69 28.87 -5.21
N GLU A 386 24.34 28.89 -3.92
CA GLU A 386 23.22 28.12 -3.37
C GLU A 386 21.86 28.52 -3.96
N MET A 387 21.69 29.77 -4.39
CA MET A 387 20.47 30.20 -5.07
C MET A 387 20.28 29.54 -6.45
N LEU A 388 21.35 29.00 -7.05
CA LEU A 388 21.33 28.35 -8.36
C LEU A 388 21.60 26.84 -8.30
N ALA A 389 22.35 26.39 -7.30
CA ALA A 389 22.80 25.00 -7.16
C ALA A 389 22.87 24.53 -5.69
N GLY A 390 22.08 25.14 -4.82
CA GLY A 390 21.89 24.74 -3.42
C GLY A 390 20.63 23.91 -3.23
N VAL A 391 20.09 23.92 -2.01
CA VAL A 391 18.92 23.11 -1.63
C VAL A 391 17.61 23.54 -2.32
N ASN A 392 17.48 24.83 -2.64
CA ASN A 392 16.26 25.39 -3.25
C ASN A 392 16.57 26.33 -4.43
N PRO A 393 17.02 25.80 -5.59
CA PRO A 393 17.50 26.61 -6.71
C PRO A 393 16.39 27.15 -7.63
N VAL A 394 15.12 27.11 -7.19
CA VAL A 394 13.95 27.40 -8.06
C VAL A 394 13.27 28.74 -7.79
N ILE A 395 13.75 29.50 -6.79
CA ILE A 395 13.11 30.76 -6.37
C ILE A 395 13.70 31.99 -7.04
N ILE A 396 15.01 31.99 -7.33
CA ILE A 396 15.70 33.17 -7.86
C ILE A 396 15.12 33.60 -9.22
N ARG A 397 14.93 34.91 -9.39
CA ARG A 397 14.44 35.50 -10.63
C ARG A 397 15.29 36.69 -11.04
N ARG A 398 15.57 36.79 -12.34
CA ARG A 398 16.26 37.96 -12.90
C ARG A 398 15.36 39.19 -12.82
N LEU A 399 15.79 40.20 -12.09
CA LEU A 399 15.16 41.52 -12.11
C LEU A 399 15.30 42.16 -13.51
N GLN A 400 14.18 42.45 -14.16
CA GLN A 400 14.15 43.17 -15.43
C GLN A 400 13.45 44.52 -15.23
N VAL A 401 14.22 45.61 -15.21
CA VAL A 401 13.64 46.96 -15.19
C VAL A 401 13.24 47.32 -16.62
N LYS A 402 11.93 47.32 -16.93
CA LYS A 402 11.45 48.00 -18.13
C LYS A 402 11.69 49.50 -17.93
N LYS A 403 12.57 50.13 -18.72
CA LYS A 403 12.61 51.59 -18.84
C LYS A 403 11.21 52.06 -19.22
N LEU A 404 10.56 52.83 -18.36
CA LEU A 404 9.44 53.68 -18.75
C LEU A 404 9.94 54.59 -19.86
N HIS A 405 9.58 54.29 -21.10
CA HIS A 405 9.64 55.27 -22.17
C HIS A 405 8.65 56.38 -21.81
N THR A 406 9.20 57.48 -21.30
CA THR A 406 8.85 58.86 -21.64
C THR A 406 7.42 59.06 -22.17
N LEU A 407 6.42 59.05 -21.28
CA LEU A 407 5.14 59.75 -21.52
C LEU A 407 5.23 61.13 -20.87
N PHE A 408 6.13 61.97 -21.40
CA PHE A 408 5.97 63.42 -21.27
C PHE A 408 4.89 63.81 -22.29
N TYR A 409 3.62 63.75 -21.89
CA TYR A 409 2.61 64.59 -22.52
C TYR A 409 2.79 65.99 -21.95
N SER A 410 3.42 66.86 -22.75
CA SER A 410 3.33 68.30 -22.61
C SER A 410 1.85 68.71 -22.74
N TYR A 411 1.20 69.03 -21.63
CA TYR A 411 -0.01 69.87 -21.66
C TYR A 411 0.40 71.30 -21.28
N PRO A 412 0.18 72.30 -22.16
CA PRO A 412 0.50 73.68 -21.86
C PRO A 412 -0.55 74.23 -20.88
N TRP A 413 -0.14 74.46 -19.65
CA TRP A 413 -0.84 75.39 -18.76
C TRP A 413 -0.46 76.80 -19.18
N ASN A 414 -1.23 77.37 -20.10
CA ASN A 414 -1.29 78.82 -20.31
C ASN A 414 -2.74 79.25 -20.46
N ASN A 415 -3.04 80.35 -19.78
CA ASN A 415 -4.27 81.15 -19.78
C ASN A 415 -5.42 80.63 -18.92
N TYR A 416 -5.46 81.08 -17.66
CA TYR A 416 -6.65 81.73 -17.08
C TYR A 416 -6.22 82.56 -15.86
N PHE A 417 -5.63 83.73 -16.10
CA PHE A 417 -5.68 84.87 -15.17
C PHE A 417 -5.48 86.16 -15.99
N SER A 418 -6.60 86.81 -16.33
CA SER A 418 -6.64 88.24 -16.62
C SER A 418 -8.06 88.76 -16.37
N HIS A 419 -8.12 89.73 -15.46
CA HIS A 419 -9.23 90.57 -14.99
C HIS A 419 -10.21 89.99 -13.97
#